data_AF-A0A662I7A8-F1
#
_entry.id   AF-A0A662I7A8-F1
#
_cell.length_a   1.000
_cell.length_b   1.000
_cell.length_c   1.000
_cell.angle_alpha   90.00
_cell.angle_beta   90.00
_cell.angle_gamma   90.00
#
_symmetry.space_group_name_H-M   'P 1'
#
loop_
_entity.id
_entity.type
_entity.pdbx_description
1 polymer ?
#
loop_
_entity_poly.entity_id
_entity_poly.type
_entity_poly.pdbx_seq_one_letter_code
_entity_poly.pdbx_strand_id
1 'polypeptide(L)'
;MFRKVLGLDLLPGESPLSTRDPRFAYALLVDGLVRERGEAKLSEVLEIARRACVEAIAIDNVYELAPSVDGLRELLGALGCMPKLVQVTMIGDKTYPLSSLAASLGLGGEKLSPQQAAEVSARLAYMGIGSELVLFEKETKIIVSKGRSPAQGGMSLERYKRNVESLVTSKTREVREALERRGLDYDLFVTRGRFGIERSVFVVYAPRDKLYGVVKPLHDHDIQVRVEPIARQDPVFIPLSSPWRRRTPPRYLIVGVDPGVSTGVAALSLRGEIKLLM
;
A
#
# COMPACT_ATOMS: atom_id res chain seq x y z
N MET A 1 2.19 -15.62 -4.24
CA MET A 1 1.96 -15.52 -5.69
C MET A 1 0.59 -14.92 -5.87
N PHE A 2 0.43 -13.92 -6.74
CA PHE A 2 -0.84 -13.23 -6.89
C PHE A 2 -1.84 -14.11 -7.63
N ARG A 3 -3.09 -14.19 -7.17
CA ARG A 3 -4.14 -14.93 -7.89
C ARG A 3 -4.85 -14.07 -8.93
N LYS A 4 -5.11 -12.80 -8.59
CA LYS A 4 -5.77 -11.83 -9.47
C LYS A 4 -4.84 -10.67 -9.78
N VAL A 5 -4.46 -10.52 -11.03
CA VAL A 5 -3.52 -9.49 -11.48
C VAL A 5 -4.15 -8.72 -12.63
N LEU A 6 -4.11 -7.39 -12.54
CA LEU A 6 -4.49 -6.51 -13.64
C LEU A 6 -3.21 -5.96 -14.28
N GLY A 7 -2.92 -6.36 -15.50
CA GLY A 7 -1.82 -5.79 -16.28
C GLY A 7 -2.30 -4.61 -17.12
N LEU A 8 -1.45 -3.60 -17.26
CA LEU A 8 -1.74 -2.34 -17.94
C LEU A 8 -0.60 -1.92 -18.87
N ASP A 9 -0.95 -1.15 -19.90
CA ASP A 9 -0.04 -0.47 -20.82
C ASP A 9 -0.71 0.82 -21.33
N LEU A 10 -0.01 1.94 -21.29
CA LEU A 10 -0.55 3.24 -21.73
C LEU A 10 -0.71 3.28 -23.26
N LEU A 11 -1.87 3.71 -23.75
CA LEU A 11 -2.10 3.75 -25.20
C LEU A 11 -1.23 4.82 -25.89
N PRO A 12 -0.80 4.58 -27.15
CA PRO A 12 0.00 5.56 -27.90
C PRO A 12 -0.69 6.93 -28.00
N GLY A 13 0.05 7.99 -27.69
CA GLY A 13 -0.46 9.37 -27.72
C GLY A 13 -1.19 9.80 -26.44
N GLU A 14 -1.36 8.92 -25.46
CA GLU A 14 -1.81 9.26 -24.12
C GLU A 14 -0.62 9.68 -23.23
N SER A 15 -0.90 10.39 -22.14
CA SER A 15 0.13 10.84 -21.20
C SER A 15 -0.43 10.91 -19.77
N PRO A 16 0.33 10.47 -18.75
CA PRO A 16 -0.03 10.64 -17.34
C PRO A 16 -0.08 12.12 -16.91
N LEU A 17 0.52 13.03 -17.69
CA LEU A 17 0.53 14.47 -17.44
C LEU A 17 -0.66 15.19 -18.10
N SER A 18 -1.46 14.47 -18.89
CA SER A 18 -2.64 15.03 -19.53
C SER A 18 -3.69 15.39 -18.48
N THR A 19 -4.41 16.49 -18.69
CA THR A 19 -5.60 16.84 -17.90
C THR A 19 -6.82 15.98 -18.24
N ARG A 20 -6.76 15.22 -19.34
CA ARG A 20 -7.79 14.26 -19.75
C ARG A 20 -7.50 12.90 -19.14
N ASP A 21 -8.55 12.16 -18.82
CA ASP A 21 -8.49 10.78 -18.31
C ASP A 21 -7.79 9.87 -19.34
N PRO A 22 -6.54 9.43 -19.10
CA PRO A 22 -5.73 8.72 -20.09
C PRO A 22 -6.28 7.32 -20.32
N ARG A 23 -6.02 6.78 -21.52
CA ARG A 23 -6.48 5.44 -21.91
C ARG A 23 -5.37 4.41 -21.81
N PHE A 24 -5.74 3.22 -21.35
CA PHE A 24 -4.86 2.08 -21.19
C PHE A 24 -5.42 0.88 -21.92
N ALA A 25 -4.53 0.05 -22.45
CA ALA A 25 -4.83 -1.36 -22.66
C ALA A 25 -4.76 -2.08 -21.30
N TYR A 26 -5.66 -3.03 -21.07
CA TYR A 26 -5.69 -3.80 -19.83
C TYR A 26 -5.90 -5.28 -20.09
N ALA A 27 -5.40 -6.11 -19.17
CA ALA A 27 -5.63 -7.54 -19.13
C ALA A 27 -5.81 -8.01 -17.68
N LEU A 28 -6.98 -8.55 -17.36
CA LEU A 28 -7.27 -9.15 -16.06
C LEU A 28 -6.97 -10.64 -16.10
N LEU A 29 -5.97 -11.06 -15.33
CA LEU A 29 -5.62 -12.45 -15.11
C LEU A 29 -6.20 -12.95 -13.78
N VAL A 30 -6.79 -14.14 -13.81
CA VAL A 30 -7.26 -14.86 -12.62
C VAL A 30 -6.74 -16.29 -12.69
N ASP A 31 -5.93 -16.65 -11.70
CA ASP A 31 -5.28 -17.96 -11.58
C ASP A 31 -4.50 -18.33 -12.86
N GLY A 32 -3.79 -17.36 -13.44
CA GLY A 32 -2.93 -17.53 -14.63
C GLY A 32 -3.67 -17.49 -15.97
N LEU A 33 -5.00 -17.38 -15.96
CA LEU A 33 -5.84 -17.32 -17.16
C LEU A 33 -6.34 -15.89 -17.40
N VAL A 34 -6.29 -15.43 -18.65
CA VAL A 34 -6.89 -14.16 -19.06
C VAL A 34 -8.41 -14.29 -18.98
N ARG A 35 -9.05 -13.45 -18.17
CA ARG A 35 -10.51 -13.42 -18.00
C ARG A 35 -11.16 -12.29 -18.78
N GLU A 36 -10.50 -11.14 -18.83
CA GLU A 36 -10.98 -9.92 -19.46
C GLU A 36 -9.77 -9.19 -20.05
N ARG A 37 -9.93 -8.58 -21.22
CA ARG A 37 -8.93 -7.68 -21.81
C ARG A 37 -9.61 -6.68 -22.72
N GLY A 38 -9.01 -5.51 -22.88
CA GLY A 38 -9.54 -4.46 -23.73
C GLY A 38 -8.79 -3.15 -23.56
N GLU A 39 -9.45 -2.06 -23.95
CA GLU A 39 -8.95 -0.70 -23.80
C GLU A 39 -9.98 0.13 -23.07
N ALA A 40 -9.56 0.87 -22.06
CA ALA A 40 -10.45 1.66 -21.20
C ALA A 40 -9.71 2.88 -20.66
N LYS A 41 -10.46 3.86 -20.16
CA LYS A 41 -9.86 4.99 -19.44
C LYS A 41 -9.32 4.54 -18.09
N LEU A 42 -8.40 5.31 -17.51
CA LEU A 42 -7.82 5.01 -16.20
C LEU A 42 -8.92 4.85 -15.14
N SER A 43 -9.90 5.76 -15.10
CA SER A 43 -11.04 5.66 -14.16
C SER A 43 -11.79 4.32 -14.27
N GLU A 44 -12.09 3.87 -15.49
CA GLU A 44 -12.77 2.61 -15.78
C GLU A 44 -11.90 1.40 -15.39
N VAL A 45 -10.60 1.45 -15.68
CA VAL A 45 -9.63 0.42 -15.29
C VAL A 45 -9.55 0.29 -13.76
N LEU A 46 -9.54 1.40 -13.03
CA LEU A 46 -9.54 1.41 -11.57
C LEU A 46 -10.85 0.82 -11.01
N GLU A 47 -11.98 1.06 -11.68
CA GLU A 47 -13.24 0.39 -11.32
C GLU A 47 -13.19 -1.12 -11.54
N ILE A 48 -12.58 -1.60 -12.63
CA ILE A 48 -12.34 -3.03 -12.87
C ILE A 48 -11.48 -3.61 -11.75
N ALA A 49 -10.36 -2.94 -11.41
CA ALA A 49 -9.47 -3.35 -10.33
C ALA A 49 -10.21 -3.50 -9.00
N ARG A 50 -11.05 -2.50 -8.66
CA ARG A 50 -11.87 -2.46 -7.45
C ARG A 50 -12.93 -3.56 -7.43
N ARG A 51 -13.68 -3.72 -8.53
CA ARG A 51 -14.75 -4.73 -8.67
C ARG A 51 -14.20 -6.15 -8.56
N ALA A 52 -13.08 -6.42 -9.23
CA ALA A 52 -12.44 -7.73 -9.22
C ALA A 52 -11.69 -8.02 -7.91
N CYS A 53 -11.42 -6.99 -7.09
CA CYS A 53 -10.57 -7.05 -5.91
C CYS A 53 -9.22 -7.68 -6.27
N VAL A 54 -8.51 -7.03 -7.19
CA VAL A 54 -7.21 -7.51 -7.68
C VAL A 54 -6.15 -7.41 -6.59
N GLU A 55 -5.23 -8.36 -6.58
CA GLU A 55 -4.14 -8.40 -5.60
C GLU A 55 -2.94 -7.55 -6.05
N ALA A 56 -2.78 -7.39 -7.37
CA ALA A 56 -1.73 -6.57 -7.96
C ALA A 56 -2.20 -5.85 -9.23
N ILE A 57 -1.68 -4.65 -9.44
CA ILE A 57 -1.68 -3.92 -10.69
C ILE A 57 -0.24 -3.97 -11.24
N ALA A 58 -0.06 -4.48 -12.45
CA ALA A 58 1.24 -4.71 -13.07
C ALA A 58 1.41 -3.84 -14.31
N ILE A 59 2.51 -3.10 -14.38
CA ILE A 59 2.84 -2.21 -15.48
C ILE A 59 4.35 -2.20 -15.72
N ASP A 60 4.79 -1.78 -16.90
CA ASP A 60 6.21 -1.67 -17.24
C ASP A 60 6.87 -0.44 -16.60
N ASN A 61 6.13 0.65 -16.44
CA ASN A 61 6.53 1.86 -15.73
C ASN A 61 5.38 2.38 -14.87
N VAL A 62 5.56 2.34 -13.55
CA VAL A 62 4.53 2.77 -12.59
C VAL A 62 4.12 4.23 -12.73
N TYR A 63 5.01 5.09 -13.25
CA TYR A 63 4.73 6.51 -13.43
C TYR A 63 3.82 6.82 -14.62
N GLU A 64 3.46 5.82 -15.41
CA GLU A 64 2.41 5.95 -16.42
C GLU A 64 1.01 6.00 -15.80
N LEU A 65 0.82 5.45 -14.60
CA LEU A 65 -0.46 5.54 -13.87
C LEU A 65 -0.65 6.90 -13.22
N ALA A 66 0.42 7.45 -12.65
CA ALA A 66 0.44 8.81 -12.13
C ALA A 66 1.88 9.35 -12.17
N PRO A 67 2.07 10.64 -12.47
CA PRO A 67 3.39 11.21 -12.71
C PRO A 67 4.20 11.42 -11.41
N SER A 68 3.60 11.23 -10.24
CA SER A 68 4.23 11.47 -8.94
C SER A 68 3.88 10.39 -7.92
N VAL A 69 4.74 10.24 -6.92
CA VAL A 69 4.53 9.33 -5.79
C VAL A 69 3.22 9.63 -5.06
N ASP A 70 2.89 10.91 -4.86
CA ASP A 70 1.65 11.31 -4.21
C ASP A 70 0.43 10.95 -5.07
N GLY A 71 0.50 11.15 -6.39
CA GLY A 71 -0.56 10.72 -7.30
C GLY A 71 -0.78 9.20 -7.27
N LEU A 72 0.29 8.41 -7.16
CA LEU A 72 0.19 6.95 -6.99
C LEU A 72 -0.46 6.58 -5.64
N ARG A 73 -0.12 7.29 -4.55
CA ARG A 73 -0.74 7.07 -3.24
C ARG A 73 -2.23 7.37 -3.26
N GLU A 74 -2.63 8.48 -3.88
CA GLU A 74 -4.05 8.86 -4.02
C GLU A 74 -4.83 7.83 -4.84
N LEU A 75 -4.26 7.41 -5.99
CA LEU A 75 -4.85 6.40 -6.86
C LEU A 75 -5.08 5.08 -6.12
N LEU A 76 -4.07 4.55 -5.41
CA LEU A 76 -4.22 3.30 -4.66
C LEU A 76 -5.13 3.47 -3.43
N GLY A 77 -5.13 4.64 -2.78
CA GLY A 77 -5.99 4.94 -1.64
C GLY A 77 -7.48 4.92 -1.98
N ALA A 78 -7.83 5.30 -3.21
CA ALA A 78 -9.21 5.24 -3.72
C ALA A 78 -9.69 3.81 -3.97
N LEU A 79 -8.77 2.85 -4.18
CA LEU A 79 -9.10 1.44 -4.37
C LEU A 79 -9.39 0.82 -2.99
N GLY A 80 -10.68 0.68 -2.68
CA GLY A 80 -11.16 0.09 -1.42
C GLY A 80 -10.62 -1.31 -1.10
N CYS A 81 -9.99 -1.98 -2.07
CA CYS A 81 -9.08 -3.10 -1.92
C CYS A 81 -7.71 -2.65 -2.44
N MET A 82 -6.73 -2.40 -1.58
CA MET A 82 -5.45 -1.78 -1.95
C MET A 82 -4.54 -2.79 -2.65
N PRO A 83 -4.45 -2.79 -4.00
CA PRO A 83 -3.62 -3.76 -4.70
C PRO A 83 -2.15 -3.36 -4.58
N LYS A 84 -1.26 -4.32 -4.73
CA LYS A 84 0.17 -4.03 -4.87
C LYS A 84 0.45 -3.44 -6.24
N LEU A 85 1.25 -2.37 -6.28
CA LEU A 85 1.70 -1.78 -7.53
C LEU A 85 3.02 -2.42 -7.94
N VAL A 86 3.04 -3.10 -9.07
CA VAL A 86 4.18 -3.90 -9.55
C VAL A 86 4.75 -3.31 -10.83
N GLN A 87 6.05 -3.03 -10.80
CA GLN A 87 6.81 -2.74 -12.00
C GLN A 87 7.49 -4.01 -12.50
N VAL A 88 7.02 -4.56 -13.62
CA VAL A 88 7.48 -5.87 -14.11
C VAL A 88 8.87 -5.82 -14.76
N THR A 89 9.27 -4.65 -15.24
CA THR A 89 10.58 -4.40 -15.86
C THR A 89 11.70 -4.26 -14.83
N MET A 90 11.38 -3.99 -13.56
CA MET A 90 12.34 -3.81 -12.48
C MET A 90 12.58 -5.14 -11.75
N ILE A 91 13.76 -5.72 -11.87
CA ILE A 91 14.14 -6.97 -11.21
C ILE A 91 15.41 -6.75 -10.38
N GLY A 92 15.25 -6.69 -9.06
CA GLY A 92 16.34 -6.23 -8.18
C GLY A 92 16.63 -4.76 -8.46
N ASP A 93 17.90 -4.43 -8.65
CA ASP A 93 18.36 -3.06 -8.93
C ASP A 93 18.54 -2.79 -10.43
N LYS A 94 17.95 -3.64 -11.30
CA LYS A 94 18.12 -3.57 -12.76
C LYS A 94 16.77 -3.47 -13.47
N THR A 95 16.74 -2.66 -14.51
CA THR A 95 15.60 -2.51 -15.42
C THR A 95 15.86 -3.27 -16.70
N TYR A 96 14.87 -4.02 -17.16
CA TYR A 96 14.88 -4.77 -18.42
C TYR A 96 13.70 -4.35 -19.30
N PRO A 97 13.88 -4.19 -20.62
CA PRO A 97 12.76 -3.89 -21.51
C PRO A 97 11.68 -4.98 -21.46
N LEU A 98 10.41 -4.58 -21.48
CA LEU A 98 9.28 -5.51 -21.42
C LEU A 98 9.32 -6.53 -22.55
N SER A 99 9.64 -6.10 -23.78
CA SER A 99 9.76 -6.98 -24.95
C SER A 99 10.85 -8.04 -24.79
N SER A 100 11.99 -7.68 -24.19
CA SER A 100 13.08 -8.63 -23.90
C SER A 100 12.66 -9.68 -22.87
N LEU A 101 11.97 -9.27 -21.81
CA LEU A 101 11.41 -10.19 -20.82
C LEU A 101 10.36 -11.12 -21.45
N ALA A 102 9.46 -10.57 -22.28
CA ALA A 102 8.43 -11.33 -22.98
C ALA A 102 9.04 -12.40 -23.90
N ALA A 103 10.02 -12.00 -24.72
CA ALA A 103 10.71 -12.90 -25.65
C ALA A 103 11.45 -14.03 -24.92
N SER A 104 12.14 -13.71 -23.81
CA SER A 104 12.89 -14.69 -23.03
C SER A 104 12.00 -15.80 -22.41
N LEU A 105 10.71 -15.53 -22.22
CA LEU A 105 9.74 -16.42 -21.62
C LEU A 105 8.73 -16.99 -22.62
N GLY A 106 8.89 -16.71 -23.93
CA GLY A 106 7.96 -17.15 -24.97
C GLY A 106 6.56 -16.53 -24.85
N LEU A 107 6.43 -15.37 -24.21
CA LEU A 107 5.17 -14.66 -23.99
C LEU A 107 4.86 -13.62 -25.08
N GLY A 108 5.82 -13.32 -25.96
CA GLY A 108 5.67 -12.33 -27.02
C GLY A 108 6.94 -12.21 -27.88
N GLY A 109 6.91 -11.32 -28.87
CA GLY A 109 8.03 -11.03 -29.77
C GLY A 109 8.73 -9.70 -29.47
N GLU A 110 9.60 -9.27 -30.39
CA GLU A 110 10.37 -8.01 -30.26
C GLU A 110 9.49 -6.75 -30.16
N LYS A 111 8.28 -6.80 -30.74
CA LYS A 111 7.30 -5.72 -30.69
C LYS A 111 6.00 -6.22 -30.09
N LEU A 112 5.53 -5.53 -29.05
CA LEU A 112 4.26 -5.82 -28.39
C LEU A 112 3.25 -4.74 -28.78
N SER A 113 2.04 -5.14 -29.15
CA SER A 113 0.90 -4.20 -29.14
C SER A 113 0.55 -3.82 -27.69
N PRO A 114 -0.14 -2.70 -27.44
CA PRO A 114 -0.52 -2.33 -26.07
C PRO A 114 -1.29 -3.41 -25.32
N GLN A 115 -2.18 -4.13 -26.01
CA GLN A 115 -2.92 -5.25 -25.44
C GLN A 115 -2.01 -6.44 -25.09
N GLN A 116 -1.00 -6.72 -25.91
CA GLN A 116 0.01 -7.74 -25.61
C GLN A 116 0.89 -7.31 -24.43
N ALA A 117 1.31 -6.04 -24.38
CA ALA A 117 2.10 -5.50 -23.29
C ALA A 117 1.36 -5.60 -21.95
N ALA A 118 0.09 -5.20 -21.91
CA ALA A 118 -0.76 -5.35 -20.73
C ALA A 118 -0.88 -6.83 -20.28
N GLU A 119 -1.12 -7.77 -21.21
CA GLU A 119 -1.19 -9.20 -20.89
C GLU A 119 0.15 -9.75 -20.37
N VAL A 120 1.26 -9.38 -21.02
CA VAL A 120 2.62 -9.77 -20.60
C VAL A 120 2.91 -9.26 -19.19
N SER A 121 2.61 -7.98 -18.90
CA SER A 121 2.77 -7.40 -17.57
C SER A 121 2.01 -8.19 -16.50
N ALA A 122 0.74 -8.53 -16.77
CA ALA A 122 -0.03 -9.35 -15.84
C ALA A 122 0.61 -10.74 -15.63
N ARG A 123 1.07 -11.40 -16.70
CA ARG A 123 1.71 -12.73 -16.64
C ARG A 123 3.02 -12.70 -15.87
N LEU A 124 3.88 -11.70 -16.11
CA LEU A 124 5.14 -11.52 -15.39
C LEU A 124 4.90 -11.38 -13.90
N ALA A 125 3.99 -10.49 -13.49
CA ALA A 125 3.65 -10.31 -12.08
C ALA A 125 3.02 -11.58 -11.46
N TYR A 126 2.17 -12.30 -12.21
CA TYR A 126 1.65 -13.60 -11.79
C TYR A 126 2.78 -14.61 -11.53
N MET A 127 3.78 -14.69 -12.43
CA MET A 127 5.00 -15.50 -12.29
C MET A 127 5.95 -15.01 -11.17
N GLY A 128 5.62 -13.89 -10.53
CA GLY A 128 6.45 -13.27 -9.49
C GLY A 128 7.67 -12.53 -10.05
N ILE A 129 7.66 -12.14 -11.32
CA ILE A 129 8.70 -11.35 -11.97
C ILE A 129 8.36 -9.87 -11.85
N GLY A 130 9.35 -9.06 -11.51
CA GLY A 130 9.20 -7.64 -11.24
C GLY A 130 9.44 -7.28 -9.79
N SER A 131 9.15 -6.02 -9.45
CA SER A 131 9.29 -5.48 -8.11
C SER A 131 8.04 -4.70 -7.71
N GLU A 132 7.62 -4.86 -6.46
CA GLU A 132 6.55 -4.08 -5.83
C GLU A 132 7.09 -2.70 -5.45
N LEU A 133 6.42 -1.63 -5.88
CA LEU A 133 6.64 -0.29 -5.37
C LEU A 133 5.89 -0.13 -4.04
N VAL A 134 6.62 -0.11 -2.94
CA VAL A 134 6.04 0.03 -1.60
C VAL A 134 5.90 1.51 -1.25
N LEU A 135 4.65 2.00 -1.31
CA LEU A 135 4.28 3.40 -1.06
C LEU A 135 3.82 3.68 0.38
N PHE A 136 3.46 2.63 1.12
CA PHE A 136 2.88 2.71 2.45
C PHE A 136 3.65 1.83 3.43
N GLU A 137 3.69 2.26 4.69
CA GLU A 137 4.15 1.44 5.80
C GLU A 137 3.15 0.33 6.13
N LYS A 138 3.58 -0.63 6.95
CA LYS A 138 2.71 -1.72 7.44
C LYS A 138 1.80 -1.30 8.60
N GLU A 139 1.50 -0.02 8.67
CA GLU A 139 0.76 0.63 9.74
C GLU A 139 -0.38 1.45 9.15
N THR A 140 -1.48 1.55 9.90
CA THR A 140 -2.68 2.28 9.47
C THR A 140 -3.10 3.25 10.55
N LYS A 141 -3.37 4.50 10.16
CA LYS A 141 -3.96 5.51 11.04
C LYS A 141 -5.49 5.44 10.99
N ILE A 142 -6.12 5.35 12.15
CA ILE A 142 -7.56 5.61 12.30
C ILE A 142 -7.71 6.95 13.02
N ILE A 143 -8.34 7.91 12.38
CA ILE A 143 -8.54 9.25 12.92
C ILE A 143 -10.03 9.44 13.18
N VAL A 144 -10.40 9.64 14.44
CA VAL A 144 -11.76 10.04 14.83
C VAL A 144 -11.72 11.53 15.19
N SER A 145 -12.51 12.34 14.50
CA SER A 145 -12.55 13.79 14.75
C SER A 145 -13.94 14.36 14.50
N LYS A 146 -14.13 15.64 14.84
CA LYS A 146 -15.25 16.43 14.35
C LYS A 146 -15.33 16.41 12.81
N GLY A 147 -16.55 16.33 12.28
CA GLY A 147 -16.81 16.34 10.84
C GLY A 147 -16.67 17.74 10.22
N ARG A 148 -16.91 18.79 11.02
CA ARG A 148 -16.74 20.19 10.62
C ARG A 148 -16.17 21.03 11.75
N SER A 149 -15.52 22.13 11.37
CA SER A 149 -15.21 23.20 12.31
C SER A 149 -16.42 24.13 12.40
N PRO A 150 -16.96 24.41 13.60
CA PRO A 150 -18.06 25.35 13.73
C PRO A 150 -17.59 26.77 13.36
N ALA A 151 -18.47 27.54 12.70
CA ALA A 151 -18.24 28.96 12.46
C ALA A 151 -18.12 29.73 13.80
N GLN A 152 -17.43 30.88 13.79
CA GLN A 152 -17.21 31.67 15.00
C GLN A 152 -18.52 32.29 15.53
N GLY A 153 -18.83 32.02 16.81
CA GLY A 153 -19.87 32.72 17.57
C GLY A 153 -21.27 32.10 17.53
N GLY A 154 -22.04 32.35 18.60
CA GLY A 154 -23.44 31.94 18.73
C GLY A 154 -23.77 31.33 20.10
N MET A 155 -25.02 31.55 20.56
CA MET A 155 -25.52 31.05 21.84
C MET A 155 -25.55 29.49 21.95
N SER A 156 -25.34 28.78 20.83
CA SER A 156 -25.38 27.31 20.75
C SER A 156 -24.01 26.61 20.64
N LEU A 157 -22.89 27.36 20.62
CA LEU A 157 -21.56 26.81 20.34
C LEU A 157 -21.06 25.81 21.40
N GLU A 158 -21.23 26.12 22.69
CA GLU A 158 -20.84 25.23 23.79
C GLU A 158 -21.64 23.92 23.77
N ARG A 159 -22.94 23.99 23.45
CA ARG A 159 -23.80 22.81 23.31
C ARG A 159 -23.32 21.92 22.17
N TYR A 160 -23.00 22.52 21.02
CA TYR A 160 -22.46 21.79 19.87
C TYR A 160 -21.12 21.10 20.22
N LYS A 161 -20.17 21.83 20.81
CA LYS A 161 -18.88 21.25 21.22
C LYS A 161 -19.05 20.08 22.17
N ARG A 162 -19.91 20.23 23.19
CA ARG A 162 -20.24 19.15 24.12
C ARG A 162 -20.80 17.91 23.41
N ASN A 163 -21.72 18.11 22.47
CA ASN A 163 -22.32 17.02 21.69
C ASN A 163 -21.25 16.29 20.86
N VAL A 164 -20.44 17.03 20.09
CA VAL A 164 -19.41 16.46 19.23
C VAL A 164 -18.33 15.74 20.04
N GLU A 165 -17.83 16.34 21.13
CA GLU A 165 -16.82 15.70 21.97
C GLU A 165 -17.33 14.41 22.62
N SER A 166 -18.62 14.36 22.99
CA SER A 166 -19.28 13.14 23.47
C SER A 166 -19.34 12.07 22.37
N LEU A 167 -19.73 12.44 21.14
CA LEU A 167 -19.78 11.53 20.00
C LEU A 167 -18.41 10.98 19.63
N VAL A 168 -17.38 11.82 19.59
CA VAL A 168 -16.00 11.41 19.34
C VAL A 168 -15.50 10.49 20.45
N THR A 169 -15.84 10.75 21.71
CA THR A 169 -15.49 9.89 22.85
C THR A 169 -16.11 8.50 22.68
N SER A 170 -17.41 8.44 22.38
CA SER A 170 -18.14 7.19 22.14
C SER A 170 -17.54 6.41 20.97
N LYS A 171 -17.32 7.07 19.83
CA LYS A 171 -16.74 6.44 18.63
C LYS A 171 -15.30 5.97 18.85
N THR A 172 -14.51 6.71 19.63
CA THR A 172 -13.15 6.30 20.03
C THR A 172 -13.19 4.98 20.82
N ARG A 173 -14.15 4.84 21.74
CA ARG A 173 -14.33 3.59 22.50
C ARG A 173 -14.76 2.43 21.60
N GLU A 174 -15.69 2.66 20.68
CA GLU A 174 -16.14 1.66 19.71
C GLU A 174 -14.99 1.14 18.83
N VAL A 175 -14.15 2.06 18.32
CA VAL A 175 -12.95 1.70 17.54
C VAL A 175 -11.98 0.87 18.37
N ARG A 176 -11.74 1.28 19.63
CA ARG A 176 -10.88 0.54 20.56
C ARG A 176 -11.35 -0.90 20.74
N GLU A 177 -12.61 -1.09 21.10
CA GLU A 177 -13.21 -2.40 21.33
C GLU A 177 -13.18 -3.26 20.04
N ALA A 178 -13.32 -2.65 18.86
CA ALA A 178 -13.23 -3.35 17.58
C ALA A 178 -11.80 -3.87 17.30
N LEU A 179 -10.77 -3.08 17.60
CA LEU A 179 -9.37 -3.47 17.44
C LEU A 179 -8.97 -4.55 18.45
N GLU A 180 -9.31 -4.36 19.72
CA GLU A 180 -9.02 -5.33 20.80
C GLU A 180 -9.67 -6.69 20.52
N ARG A 181 -10.94 -6.70 20.09
CA ARG A 181 -11.65 -7.94 19.72
C ARG A 181 -10.97 -8.71 18.57
N ARG A 182 -10.22 -8.01 17.72
CA ARG A 182 -9.47 -8.60 16.59
C ARG A 182 -8.00 -8.86 16.93
N GLY A 183 -7.55 -8.54 18.14
CA GLY A 183 -6.15 -8.69 18.56
C GLY A 183 -5.19 -7.83 17.75
N LEU A 184 -5.63 -6.63 17.33
CA LEU A 184 -4.79 -5.68 16.62
C LEU A 184 -4.16 -4.69 17.60
N ASP A 185 -2.83 -4.70 17.69
CA ASP A 185 -2.08 -3.78 18.53
C ASP A 185 -2.09 -2.36 17.94
N TYR A 186 -2.14 -1.35 18.82
CA TYR A 186 -2.15 0.05 18.42
C TYR A 186 -1.64 0.98 19.53
N ASP A 187 -1.14 2.14 19.12
CA ASP A 187 -1.01 3.32 19.99
C ASP A 187 -2.23 4.23 19.84
N LEU A 188 -2.67 4.83 20.93
CA LEU A 188 -3.78 5.78 20.94
C LEU A 188 -3.33 7.16 21.44
N PHE A 189 -3.44 8.15 20.57
CA PHE A 189 -3.22 9.56 20.88
C PHE A 189 -4.56 10.29 20.99
N VAL A 190 -4.79 11.00 22.09
CA VAL A 190 -6.07 11.67 22.37
C VAL A 190 -5.81 13.16 22.62
N THR A 191 -6.53 14.00 21.88
CA THR A 191 -6.65 15.43 22.17
C THR A 191 -7.90 15.65 23.02
N ARG A 192 -7.73 16.09 24.27
CA ARG A 192 -8.84 16.36 25.19
C ARG A 192 -9.39 17.76 24.95
N GLY A 193 -10.71 17.83 24.80
CA GLY A 193 -11.47 19.07 24.85
C GLY A 193 -11.99 19.36 26.26
N ARG A 194 -12.91 20.32 26.37
CA ARG A 194 -13.49 20.75 27.66
C ARG A 194 -14.51 19.74 28.21
N PHE A 195 -15.16 18.98 27.33
CA PHE A 195 -16.29 18.11 27.61
C PHE A 195 -16.02 16.64 27.29
N GLY A 196 -14.90 16.31 26.65
CA GLY A 196 -14.51 14.95 26.33
C GLY A 196 -13.30 14.90 25.40
N ILE A 197 -13.33 13.97 24.45
CA ILE A 197 -12.32 13.84 23.41
C ILE A 197 -12.69 14.73 22.23
N GLU A 198 -11.81 15.66 21.85
CA GLU A 198 -11.98 16.45 20.61
C GLU A 198 -11.55 15.63 19.38
N ARG A 199 -10.46 14.87 19.52
CA ARG A 199 -9.88 14.06 18.46
C ARG A 199 -9.13 12.87 19.04
N SER A 200 -9.22 11.73 18.38
CA SER A 200 -8.36 10.58 18.66
C SER A 200 -7.68 10.07 17.39
N VAL A 201 -6.47 9.56 17.55
CA VAL A 201 -5.70 8.91 16.48
C VAL A 201 -5.19 7.58 17.00
N PHE A 202 -5.57 6.51 16.34
CA PHE A 202 -4.99 5.20 16.52
C PHE A 202 -3.89 5.01 15.47
N VAL A 203 -2.71 4.61 15.89
CA VAL A 203 -1.66 4.08 15.00
C VAL A 203 -1.69 2.57 15.17
N VAL A 204 -2.33 1.88 14.24
CA VAL A 204 -2.52 0.43 14.29
C VAL A 204 -1.35 -0.23 13.59
N TYR A 205 -0.72 -1.20 14.26
CA TYR A 205 0.42 -1.97 13.74
C TYR A 205 -0.02 -3.06 12.74
N ALA A 206 -0.88 -2.68 11.80
CA ALA A 206 -1.37 -3.54 10.75
C ALA A 206 -1.63 -2.75 9.47
N PRO A 207 -1.44 -3.38 8.29
CA PRO A 207 -1.75 -2.76 7.01
C PRO A 207 -3.26 -2.59 6.81
N ARG A 208 -3.63 -1.70 5.88
CA ARG A 208 -5.01 -1.24 5.67
C ARG A 208 -5.99 -2.37 5.38
N ASP A 209 -5.55 -3.42 4.71
CA ASP A 209 -6.34 -4.59 4.32
C ASP A 209 -6.82 -5.40 5.52
N LYS A 210 -6.03 -5.47 6.60
CA LYS A 210 -6.41 -6.14 7.84
C LYS A 210 -7.49 -5.41 8.63
N LEU A 211 -7.70 -4.12 8.34
CA LEU A 211 -8.74 -3.31 8.96
C LEU A 211 -10.07 -3.33 8.18
N TYR A 212 -10.14 -3.96 7.00
CA TYR A 212 -11.40 -4.08 6.27
C TYR A 212 -12.43 -4.87 7.09
N GLY A 213 -13.61 -4.26 7.26
CA GLY A 213 -14.70 -4.82 8.08
C GLY A 213 -14.49 -4.73 9.60
N VAL A 214 -13.31 -4.27 10.07
CA VAL A 214 -13.06 -4.02 11.50
C VAL A 214 -13.51 -2.61 11.87
N VAL A 215 -13.00 -1.61 11.14
CA VAL A 215 -13.38 -0.21 11.30
C VAL A 215 -13.81 0.34 9.96
N LYS A 216 -15.05 0.81 9.89
CA LYS A 216 -15.59 1.42 8.67
C LYS A 216 -15.30 2.92 8.68
N PRO A 217 -14.77 3.48 7.58
CA PRO A 217 -14.74 4.93 7.40
C PRO A 217 -16.16 5.49 7.53
N LEU A 218 -16.27 6.65 8.16
CA LEU A 218 -17.53 7.35 8.39
C LEU A 218 -17.28 8.83 8.09
N HIS A 219 -18.18 9.45 7.33
CA HIS A 219 -18.22 10.89 7.21
C HIS A 219 -19.67 11.31 7.48
N ASP A 220 -19.89 11.78 8.70
CA ASP A 220 -21.17 12.29 9.16
C ASP A 220 -21.04 13.80 9.41
N HIS A 221 -22.17 14.48 9.53
CA HIS A 221 -22.22 15.93 9.70
C HIS A 221 -21.48 16.41 10.97
N ASP A 222 -21.54 15.63 12.05
CA ASP A 222 -20.94 15.99 13.34
C ASP A 222 -19.57 15.35 13.59
N ILE A 223 -19.35 14.13 13.09
CA ILE A 223 -18.10 13.36 13.29
C ILE A 223 -17.61 12.71 12.00
N GLN A 224 -16.32 12.44 11.94
CA GLN A 224 -15.72 11.64 10.87
C GLN A 224 -14.74 10.62 11.45
N VAL A 225 -14.65 9.48 10.77
CA VAL A 225 -13.67 8.40 10.97
C VAL A 225 -12.93 8.20 9.66
N ARG A 226 -11.65 8.55 9.62
CA ARG A 226 -10.76 8.29 8.47
C ARG A 226 -9.88 7.09 8.80
N VAL A 227 -9.71 6.17 7.85
CA VAL A 227 -8.85 4.98 8.00
C VAL A 227 -7.87 4.96 6.85
N GLU A 228 -6.62 5.33 7.12
CA GLU A 228 -5.64 5.70 6.10
C GLU A 228 -4.33 4.96 6.34
N PRO A 229 -3.75 4.31 5.32
CA PRO A 229 -2.41 3.75 5.45
C PRO A 229 -1.39 4.87 5.72
N ILE A 230 -0.34 4.58 6.49
CA ILE A 230 0.73 5.55 6.69
C ILE A 230 1.59 5.58 5.42
N ALA A 231 1.69 6.74 4.78
CA ALA A 231 2.60 6.94 3.66
C ALA A 231 4.06 6.77 4.12
N ARG A 232 4.81 5.95 3.39
CA ARG A 232 6.26 5.83 3.56
C ARG A 232 6.93 7.08 3.02
N GLN A 233 7.93 7.64 3.71
CA GLN A 233 8.63 8.83 3.21
C GLN A 233 9.34 8.56 1.87
N ASP A 234 10.13 7.49 1.82
CA ASP A 234 10.91 7.10 0.65
C ASP A 234 10.38 5.80 0.03
N PRO A 235 9.68 5.85 -1.12
CA PRO A 235 9.23 4.64 -1.81
C PRO A 235 10.41 3.75 -2.22
N VAL A 236 10.22 2.44 -2.10
CA VAL A 236 11.26 1.46 -2.46
C VAL A 236 10.67 0.38 -3.34
N PHE A 237 11.48 -0.13 -4.27
CA PHE A 237 11.16 -1.31 -5.05
C PHE A 237 11.63 -2.57 -4.31
N ILE A 238 10.71 -3.50 -4.08
CA ILE A 238 11.01 -4.79 -3.45
C ILE A 238 10.74 -5.91 -4.47
N PRO A 239 11.75 -6.71 -4.86
CA PRO A 239 11.55 -7.80 -5.81
C PRO A 239 10.49 -8.81 -5.36
N LEU A 240 9.57 -9.17 -6.27
CA LEU A 240 8.48 -10.10 -6.00
C LEU A 240 8.99 -11.52 -5.72
N SER A 241 9.81 -12.04 -6.65
CA SER A 241 10.58 -13.27 -6.47
C SER A 241 12.01 -12.89 -6.22
N SER A 242 12.37 -12.76 -4.96
CA SER A 242 13.78 -12.68 -4.65
C SER A 242 14.42 -14.06 -4.94
N PRO A 243 15.55 -14.14 -5.66
CA PRO A 243 16.44 -15.30 -5.57
C PRO A 243 16.78 -15.62 -4.10
N TRP A 244 16.62 -14.64 -3.21
CA TRP A 244 16.79 -14.74 -1.76
C TRP A 244 15.67 -15.46 -1.02
N ARG A 245 14.55 -15.83 -1.66
CA ARG A 245 13.58 -16.73 -1.01
C ARG A 245 14.14 -18.14 -0.74
N ARG A 246 15.36 -18.43 -1.25
CA ARG A 246 16.16 -19.64 -0.96
C ARG A 246 17.43 -19.39 -0.14
N ARG A 247 17.69 -18.17 0.34
CA ARG A 247 18.71 -17.94 1.37
C ARG A 247 18.00 -17.62 2.66
N THR A 248 18.22 -18.49 3.65
CA THR A 248 17.98 -18.26 5.07
C THR A 248 18.13 -16.77 5.40
N PRO A 249 17.22 -16.16 6.19
CA PRO A 249 17.34 -14.74 6.54
C PRO A 249 18.78 -14.44 6.99
N PRO A 250 19.35 -13.27 6.61
CA PRO A 250 20.69 -12.91 7.03
C PRO A 250 20.76 -13.07 8.56
N ARG A 251 21.70 -13.89 9.03
CA ARG A 251 21.90 -14.10 10.46
C ARG A 251 22.57 -12.84 10.99
N TYR A 252 21.78 -11.89 11.47
CA TYR A 252 22.29 -10.71 12.14
C TYR A 252 23.04 -11.12 13.42
N LEU A 253 24.22 -10.57 13.59
CA LEU A 253 25.05 -10.75 14.78
C LEU A 253 25.30 -9.37 15.42
N ILE A 254 25.20 -9.31 16.75
CA ILE A 254 25.70 -8.20 17.55
C ILE A 254 27.14 -8.54 17.87
N VAL A 255 28.08 -7.68 17.48
CA VAL A 255 29.52 -7.89 17.71
C VAL A 255 30.02 -6.83 18.68
N GLY A 256 30.54 -7.27 19.82
CA GLY A 256 31.31 -6.45 20.75
C GLY A 256 32.80 -6.65 20.47
N VAL A 257 33.53 -5.55 20.29
CA VAL A 257 34.98 -5.56 20.12
C VAL A 257 35.59 -4.73 21.25
N ASP A 258 36.51 -5.33 22.00
CA ASP A 258 37.30 -4.64 23.02
C ASP A 258 38.76 -4.50 22.51
N PRO A 259 39.15 -3.32 21.99
CA PRO A 259 40.47 -3.11 21.43
C PRO A 259 41.50 -2.80 22.54
N GLY A 260 42.05 -3.85 23.15
CA GLY A 260 43.19 -3.78 24.10
C GLY A 260 44.51 -4.31 23.52
N VAL A 261 45.50 -4.57 24.40
CA VAL A 261 46.76 -5.26 24.04
C VAL A 261 46.50 -6.64 23.41
N SER A 262 45.40 -7.28 23.81
CA SER A 262 44.76 -8.38 23.08
C SER A 262 43.34 -7.94 22.73
N THR A 263 42.89 -8.23 21.52
CA THR A 263 41.54 -7.85 21.06
C THR A 263 40.55 -8.92 21.45
N GLY A 264 39.61 -8.57 22.34
CA GLY A 264 38.47 -9.41 22.66
C GLY A 264 37.36 -9.24 21.63
N VAL A 265 36.76 -10.33 21.16
CA VAL A 265 35.62 -10.32 20.24
C VAL A 265 34.52 -11.23 20.76
N ALA A 266 33.35 -10.64 20.99
CA ALA A 266 32.12 -11.37 21.29
C ALA A 266 31.11 -11.20 20.14
N ALA A 267 30.54 -12.30 19.64
CA ALA A 267 29.46 -12.26 18.66
C ALA A 267 28.23 -12.98 19.20
N LEU A 268 27.07 -12.32 19.15
CA LEU A 268 25.79 -12.81 19.69
C LEU A 268 24.71 -12.78 18.61
N SER A 269 23.75 -13.69 18.67
CA SER A 269 22.51 -13.56 17.87
C SER A 269 21.56 -12.51 18.47
N LEU A 270 20.56 -12.08 17.70
CA LEU A 270 19.48 -11.21 18.20
C LEU A 270 18.64 -11.83 19.33
N ARG A 271 18.79 -13.13 19.59
CA ARG A 271 18.14 -13.85 20.71
C ARG A 271 19.04 -13.98 21.93
N GLY A 272 20.23 -13.36 21.91
CA GLY A 272 21.21 -13.44 23.01
C GLY A 272 22.03 -14.72 23.04
N GLU A 273 21.96 -15.55 21.99
CA GLU A 273 22.80 -16.75 21.91
C GLU A 273 24.24 -16.37 21.53
N ILE A 274 25.22 -16.75 22.36
CA ILE A 274 26.65 -16.56 22.05
C ILE A 274 27.03 -17.43 20.85
N LYS A 275 27.63 -16.81 19.83
CA LYS A 275 28.13 -17.46 18.61
C LYS A 275 29.65 -17.46 18.53
N LEU A 276 30.31 -16.51 19.18
CA LEU A 276 31.76 -16.41 19.26
C LEU A 276 32.14 -15.68 20.54
N LEU A 277 33.21 -16.15 21.19
CA LEU A 277 33.87 -15.45 22.29
C LEU A 277 35.36 -15.81 22.22
N MET A 278 36.21 -14.83 21.96
CA MET A 278 37.67 -14.98 21.89
C MET A 278 38.36 -13.72 22.39
#